data_AF-D9Z4P6-F1
#
_entry.id   AF-D9Z4P6-F1
#
_cell.length_a   1.000
_cell.length_b   1.000
_cell.length_c   1.000
_cell.angle_alpha   90.00
_cell.angle_beta   90.00
_cell.angle_gamma   90.00
#
_symmetry.space_group_name_H-M   'P 1'
#
loop_
_entity.id
_entity.type
_entity.pdbx_description
1 polymer ?
#
loop_
_entity_poly.entity_id
_entity_poly.type
_entity_poly.pdbx_seq_one_letter_code
_entity_poly.pdbx_strand_id
1 'polypeptide(L)'
;YIASTLITIALVMKLGLAPFHFWVPEVTQGIPLSSGMILLTWQKIAPLSLLYQIYSSLNTNMLLLMSLMSIMIGGWGGLNQTQLRKIMAYSSIAHMGWMMAILIYNPNLSFLNLLIYILMTTSMFMLLIFTSTTSTLSLSLTWNKTPIITISSLVTLLSLGGLP
;
A
#
# COMPACT_ATOMS: atom_id res chain seq x y z
N TYR A 1 -11.10 -17.98 19.69
CA TYR A 1 -9.67 -17.76 19.36
C TYR A 1 -9.25 -18.42 18.06
N ILE A 2 -9.41 -19.74 17.87
CA ILE A 2 -9.00 -20.41 16.62
C ILE A 2 -9.71 -19.84 15.38
N ALA A 3 -11.04 -19.61 15.47
CA ALA A 3 -11.79 -19.00 14.38
C ALA A 3 -11.32 -17.57 14.06
N SER A 4 -11.05 -16.74 15.08
CA SER A 4 -10.56 -15.38 14.85
C SER A 4 -9.15 -15.36 14.28
N THR A 5 -8.26 -16.27 14.68
CA THR A 5 -6.91 -16.37 14.08
C THR A 5 -6.95 -16.89 12.64
N LEU A 6 -7.86 -17.80 12.29
CA LEU A 6 -8.01 -18.25 10.91
C LEU A 6 -8.52 -17.12 10.01
N ILE A 7 -9.50 -16.35 10.49
CA ILE A 7 -10.03 -15.19 9.77
C ILE A 7 -8.94 -14.12 9.59
N THR A 8 -8.12 -13.84 10.62
CA THR A 8 -7.02 -12.88 10.47
C THR A 8 -6.01 -13.33 9.43
N ILE A 9 -5.57 -14.60 9.44
CA ILE A 9 -4.63 -15.11 8.43
C ILE A 9 -5.21 -14.95 7.02
N ALA A 10 -6.48 -15.32 6.82
CA ALA A 10 -7.13 -15.20 5.52
C ALA A 10 -7.21 -13.74 5.03
N LEU A 11 -7.56 -12.80 5.90
CA LEU A 11 -7.67 -11.38 5.54
C LEU A 11 -6.28 -10.74 5.32
N VAL A 12 -5.28 -11.10 6.13
CA VAL A 12 -3.88 -10.67 5.97
C VAL A 12 -3.31 -11.16 4.64
N MET A 13 -3.60 -12.41 4.24
CA MET A 13 -3.20 -12.94 2.95
C MET A 13 -3.85 -12.17 1.80
N LYS A 14 -5.15 -11.87 1.89
CA LYS A 14 -5.88 -11.08 0.87
C LYS A 14 -5.41 -9.64 0.79
N LEU A 15 -4.99 -9.04 1.90
CA LEU A 15 -4.39 -7.72 1.95
C LEU A 15 -2.90 -7.72 1.55
N GLY A 16 -2.26 -8.88 1.49
CA GLY A 16 -0.86 -9.03 1.10
C GLY A 16 0.13 -8.45 2.11
N LEU A 17 -0.17 -8.56 3.41
CA LEU A 17 0.80 -8.24 4.46
C LEU A 17 1.83 -9.36 4.61
N ALA A 18 2.98 -9.03 5.18
CA ALA A 18 3.99 -10.03 5.53
C ALA A 18 3.45 -11.03 6.58
N PRO A 19 3.76 -12.35 6.45
CA PRO A 19 4.66 -12.97 5.47
C PRO A 19 4.05 -13.24 4.08
N PHE A 20 2.75 -13.06 3.89
CA PHE A 20 2.01 -13.37 2.66
C PHE A 20 2.08 -12.29 1.56
N HIS A 21 3.15 -11.49 1.57
CA HIS A 21 3.28 -10.29 0.73
C HIS A 21 3.82 -10.57 -0.68
N PHE A 22 4.44 -11.73 -0.92
CA PHE A 22 5.20 -12.03 -2.13
C PHE A 22 4.42 -11.84 -3.44
N TRP A 23 3.11 -12.10 -3.43
CA TRP A 23 2.29 -11.96 -4.63
C TRP A 23 2.05 -10.50 -5.03
N VAL A 24 2.07 -9.54 -4.09
CA VAL A 24 1.66 -8.16 -4.36
C VAL A 24 2.60 -7.50 -5.38
N PRO A 25 3.95 -7.50 -5.20
CA PRO A 25 4.85 -6.86 -6.17
C PRO A 25 4.91 -7.56 -7.53
N GLU A 26 4.70 -8.88 -7.56
CA GLU A 26 4.73 -9.66 -8.80
C GLU A 26 3.48 -9.41 -9.65
N VAL A 27 2.30 -9.49 -9.01
CA VAL A 27 1.02 -9.25 -9.69
C VAL A 27 0.92 -7.80 -10.15
N THR A 28 1.30 -6.82 -9.32
CA THR A 28 1.24 -5.40 -9.74
C THR A 28 2.16 -5.09 -10.91
N GLN A 29 3.31 -5.76 -11.03
CA GLN A 29 4.22 -5.57 -12.16
C GLN A 29 3.67 -6.20 -13.44
N GLY A 30 2.95 -7.32 -13.34
CA GLY A 30 2.41 -8.06 -14.49
C GLY A 30 1.16 -7.46 -15.13
N ILE A 31 0.51 -6.49 -14.47
CA ILE A 31 -0.77 -5.92 -14.91
C ILE A 31 -0.62 -4.44 -15.35
N PRO A 32 -1.56 -3.90 -16.16
CA PRO A 32 -1.55 -2.49 -16.55
C PRO A 32 -1.80 -1.56 -15.35
N LEU A 33 -1.34 -0.31 -15.45
CA LEU A 33 -1.42 0.68 -14.37
C LEU A 33 -2.85 0.90 -13.85
N SER A 34 -3.86 0.89 -14.72
CA SER A 34 -5.26 1.03 -14.33
C SER A 34 -5.73 -0.11 -13.41
N SER A 35 -5.41 -1.35 -13.77
CA SER A 35 -5.72 -2.51 -12.92
C SER A 35 -4.87 -2.56 -11.64
N GLY A 36 -3.61 -2.11 -11.70
CA GLY A 36 -2.76 -1.96 -10.52
C GLY A 36 -3.32 -0.96 -9.52
N MET A 37 -3.86 0.16 -10.00
CA MET A 37 -4.56 1.14 -9.17
C MET A 37 -5.76 0.51 -8.46
N ILE A 38 -6.63 -0.23 -9.16
CA ILE A 38 -7.80 -0.89 -8.58
C ILE A 38 -7.37 -1.96 -7.56
N LEU A 39 -6.32 -2.72 -7.85
CA LEU A 39 -5.80 -3.76 -6.96
C LEU A 39 -5.24 -3.18 -5.66
N LEU A 40 -4.52 -2.06 -5.73
CA LEU A 40 -3.91 -1.45 -4.54
C LEU A 40 -4.88 -0.57 -3.75
N THR A 41 -6.01 -0.15 -4.31
CA THR A 41 -6.98 0.71 -3.63
C THR A 41 -8.26 -0.04 -3.29
N TRP A 42 -9.06 -0.36 -4.30
CA TRP A 42 -10.41 -0.91 -4.16
C TRP A 42 -10.41 -2.26 -3.45
N GLN A 43 -9.49 -3.17 -3.82
CA GLN A 43 -9.42 -4.50 -3.22
C GLN A 43 -9.00 -4.50 -1.74
N LYS A 44 -8.50 -3.38 -1.22
CA LYS A 44 -8.12 -3.24 0.20
C LYS A 44 -9.31 -2.86 1.10
N ILE A 45 -10.35 -2.24 0.54
CA ILE A 45 -11.48 -1.70 1.30
C ILE A 45 -12.26 -2.82 2.01
N ALA A 46 -12.65 -3.86 1.28
CA ALA A 46 -13.48 -4.92 1.84
C ALA A 46 -12.78 -5.77 2.93
N PRO A 47 -11.51 -6.18 2.79
CA PRO A 47 -10.84 -6.90 3.87
C PRO A 47 -10.58 -6.03 5.12
N LEU A 48 -10.28 -4.74 4.94
CA LEU A 48 -10.09 -3.81 6.06
C LEU A 48 -11.39 -3.52 6.80
N SER A 49 -12.52 -3.41 6.10
CA SER A 49 -13.82 -3.20 6.76
C SER A 49 -14.24 -4.41 7.61
N LEU A 50 -13.91 -5.63 7.17
CA LEU A 50 -14.12 -6.83 7.97
C LEU A 50 -13.24 -6.82 9.23
N LEU A 51 -11.95 -6.49 9.12
CA LEU A 51 -11.06 -6.37 10.28
C LEU A 51 -11.51 -5.27 11.24
N TYR A 52 -12.01 -4.15 10.72
CA TYR A 52 -12.59 -3.07 11.51
C TYR A 52 -13.78 -3.56 12.35
N GLN A 53 -14.65 -4.41 11.81
CA GLN A 53 -15.82 -4.91 12.54
C GLN A 53 -15.45 -5.90 13.66
N ILE A 54 -14.41 -6.71 13.44
CA ILE A 54 -14.00 -7.76 14.39
C ILE A 54 -12.83 -7.34 15.29
N TYR A 55 -12.45 -6.05 15.31
CA TYR A 55 -11.21 -5.55 15.93
C TYR A 55 -11.02 -5.98 17.40
N SER A 56 -12.12 -6.06 18.18
CA SER A 56 -12.10 -6.44 19.59
C SER A 56 -11.77 -7.91 19.84
N SER A 57 -11.90 -8.76 18.83
CA SER A 57 -11.69 -10.22 18.92
C SER A 57 -10.35 -10.70 18.34
N LEU A 58 -9.53 -9.76 17.87
CA LEU A 58 -8.25 -10.02 17.22
C LEU A 58 -7.14 -10.32 18.25
N ASN A 59 -6.23 -11.22 17.90
CA ASN A 59 -5.03 -11.46 18.70
C ASN A 59 -4.01 -10.33 18.48
N THR A 60 -3.73 -9.58 19.54
CA THR A 60 -2.90 -8.38 19.48
C THR A 60 -1.45 -8.67 19.10
N ASN A 61 -0.85 -9.66 19.73
CA ASN A 61 0.55 -10.03 19.49
C ASN A 61 0.78 -10.47 18.04
N MET A 62 -0.16 -11.23 17.49
CA MET A 62 -0.09 -11.70 16.11
C MET A 62 -0.19 -10.53 15.12
N LEU A 63 -1.16 -9.62 15.33
CA LEU A 63 -1.36 -8.49 14.43
C LEU A 63 -0.16 -7.53 14.45
N LEU A 64 0.40 -7.26 15.64
CA LEU A 64 1.57 -6.39 15.80
C LEU A 64 2.83 -6.99 15.18
N LEU A 65 3.03 -8.31 15.30
CA LEU A 65 4.13 -8.99 14.63
C LEU A 65 4.01 -8.83 13.10
N MET A 66 2.83 -9.09 12.55
CA MET A 66 2.58 -8.95 11.11
C MET A 66 2.73 -7.50 10.64
N SER A 67 2.27 -6.52 11.43
CA SER A 67 2.42 -5.11 11.09
C SER A 67 3.88 -4.70 11.04
N LEU A 68 4.68 -5.04 12.06
CA LEU A 68 6.11 -4.70 12.09
C LEU A 68 6.87 -5.34 10.93
N MET A 69 6.60 -6.62 10.66
CA MET A 69 7.21 -7.33 9.53
C MET A 69 6.85 -6.66 8.20
N SER A 70 5.58 -6.26 8.01
CA SER A 70 5.15 -5.59 6.77
C SER A 70 5.77 -4.21 6.59
N ILE A 71 5.96 -3.43 7.67
CA ILE A 71 6.64 -2.14 7.61
C ILE A 71 8.11 -2.33 7.20
N MET A 72 8.82 -3.27 7.83
CA MET A 72 10.22 -3.56 7.52
C MET A 72 10.41 -4.07 6.08
N ILE A 73 9.60 -5.03 5.67
CA ILE A 73 9.67 -5.63 4.33
C ILE A 73 9.24 -4.64 3.25
N GLY A 74 8.21 -3.82 3.50
CA GLY A 74 7.82 -2.73 2.61
C GLY A 74 8.95 -1.71 2.42
N GLY A 75 9.61 -1.33 3.52
CA GLY A 75 10.76 -0.42 3.49
C GLY A 75 11.94 -0.98 2.69
N TRP A 76 12.48 -2.13 3.09
CA TRP A 76 13.63 -2.73 2.42
C TRP A 76 13.34 -3.19 0.99
N GLY A 77 12.16 -3.76 0.77
CA GLY A 77 11.74 -4.24 -0.54
C GLY A 77 11.60 -3.13 -1.56
N GLY A 78 11.14 -1.93 -1.14
CA GLY A 78 11.01 -0.76 -2.00
C GLY A 78 12.33 -0.12 -2.43
N LEU A 79 13.35 -0.16 -1.58
CA LEU A 79 14.65 0.47 -1.84
C LEU A 79 15.38 -0.11 -3.06
N ASN A 80 15.20 -1.39 -3.34
CA ASN A 80 15.90 -2.09 -4.42
C ASN A 80 15.05 -2.23 -5.71
N GLN A 81 14.09 -1.33 -5.94
CA GLN A 81 13.23 -1.37 -7.13
C GLN A 81 13.43 -0.14 -8.02
N THR A 82 13.56 -0.39 -9.32
CA THR A 82 13.54 0.65 -10.36
C THR A 82 12.19 0.74 -11.08
N GLN A 83 11.35 -0.29 -10.89
CA GLN A 83 10.01 -0.40 -11.49
C GLN A 83 8.99 0.27 -10.58
N LEU A 84 8.31 1.30 -11.09
CA LEU A 84 7.39 2.13 -10.31
C LEU A 84 6.21 1.32 -9.75
N ARG A 85 5.75 0.30 -10.48
CA ARG A 85 4.67 -0.60 -10.01
C ARG A 85 5.07 -1.43 -8.80
N LYS A 86 6.33 -1.87 -8.74
CA LYS A 86 6.86 -2.58 -7.57
C LYS A 86 7.09 -1.63 -6.39
N ILE A 87 7.57 -0.41 -6.64
CA ILE A 87 7.69 0.62 -5.60
C ILE A 87 6.31 0.89 -4.96
N MET A 88 5.26 1.07 -5.79
CA MET A 88 3.88 1.26 -5.29
C MET A 88 3.32 0.04 -4.56
N ALA A 89 3.73 -1.17 -4.94
CA ALA A 89 3.36 -2.38 -4.21
C ALA A 89 4.02 -2.43 -2.82
N TYR A 90 5.31 -2.12 -2.72
CA TYR A 90 6.01 -2.11 -1.43
C TYR A 90 5.53 -0.99 -0.52
N SER A 91 5.20 0.20 -1.06
CA SER A 91 4.53 1.24 -0.27
C SER A 91 3.18 0.76 0.26
N SER A 92 2.40 0.02 -0.55
CA SER A 92 1.15 -0.59 -0.07
C SER A 92 1.36 -1.54 1.11
N ILE A 93 2.41 -2.37 1.06
CA ILE A 93 2.72 -3.33 2.13
C ILE A 93 3.07 -2.57 3.42
N ALA A 94 3.86 -1.50 3.32
CA ALA A 94 4.22 -0.67 4.48
C ALA A 94 3.01 0.07 5.07
N HIS A 95 2.19 0.72 4.25
CA HIS A 95 0.99 1.43 4.72
C HIS A 95 -0.05 0.49 5.34
N MET A 96 -0.24 -0.71 4.77
CA MET A 96 -1.10 -1.73 5.39
C MET A 96 -0.56 -2.15 6.76
N GLY A 97 0.76 -2.22 6.92
CA GLY A 97 1.40 -2.44 8.22
C GLY A 97 1.03 -1.37 9.24
N TRP A 98 1.16 -0.09 8.87
CA TRP A 98 0.74 1.02 9.74
C TRP A 98 -0.75 0.97 10.10
N MET A 99 -1.62 0.61 9.15
CA MET A 99 -3.05 0.45 9.41
C MET A 99 -3.31 -0.68 10.40
N MET A 100 -2.65 -1.83 10.27
CA MET A 100 -2.81 -2.95 11.20
C MET A 100 -2.30 -2.62 12.60
N ALA A 101 -1.16 -1.91 12.71
CA ALA A 101 -0.58 -1.58 14.01
C ALA A 101 -1.56 -0.79 14.90
N ILE A 102 -2.31 0.15 14.33
CA ILE A 102 -3.24 1.00 15.07
C ILE A 102 -4.66 0.40 15.20
N LEU A 103 -5.02 -0.58 14.38
CA LEU A 103 -6.39 -1.11 14.26
C LEU A 103 -6.98 -1.61 15.60
N ILE A 104 -6.16 -2.26 16.43
CA ILE A 104 -6.59 -2.77 17.74
C ILE A 104 -6.83 -1.63 18.74
N TYR A 105 -6.01 -0.58 18.66
CA TYR A 105 -6.03 0.52 19.64
C TYR A 105 -7.11 1.54 19.32
N ASN A 106 -7.17 1.96 18.05
CA ASN A 106 -8.18 2.89 17.58
C ASN A 106 -8.48 2.63 16.09
N PRO A 107 -9.56 1.90 15.80
CA PRO A 107 -9.88 1.52 14.43
C PRO A 107 -10.24 2.73 13.54
N ASN A 108 -10.67 3.87 14.12
CA ASN A 108 -10.93 5.09 13.36
C ASN A 108 -9.65 5.68 12.73
N LEU A 109 -8.51 5.58 13.42
CA LEU A 109 -7.22 6.02 12.87
C LEU A 109 -6.74 5.09 11.75
N SER A 110 -7.04 3.78 11.84
CA SER A 110 -6.75 2.86 10.74
C SER A 110 -7.55 3.22 9.48
N PHE A 111 -8.81 3.63 9.65
CA PHE A 111 -9.67 4.07 8.55
C PHE A 111 -9.22 5.42 7.96
N LEU A 112 -8.81 6.37 8.81
CA LEU A 112 -8.21 7.63 8.35
C LEU A 112 -6.98 7.37 7.48
N ASN A 113 -6.08 6.51 7.93
CA ASN A 113 -4.88 6.15 7.16
C ASN A 113 -5.23 5.48 5.83
N LEU A 114 -6.26 4.63 5.79
CA LEU A 114 -6.77 4.05 4.54
C LEU A 114 -7.23 5.12 3.55
N LEU A 115 -7.99 6.12 4.00
CA LEU A 115 -8.46 7.21 3.14
C LEU A 115 -7.31 8.02 2.55
N ILE A 116 -6.35 8.41 3.39
CA ILE A 116 -5.15 9.14 2.95
C ILE A 116 -4.38 8.29 1.94
N TYR A 117 -4.13 7.02 2.24
CA TYR A 117 -3.44 6.10 1.35
C TYR A 117 -4.14 5.95 -0.01
N ILE A 118 -5.46 5.81 -0.06
CA ILE A 118 -6.21 5.72 -1.32
C ILE A 118 -6.07 7.02 -2.13
N LEU A 119 -6.18 8.18 -1.50
CA LEU A 119 -6.00 9.48 -2.18
C LEU A 119 -4.58 9.63 -2.77
N MET A 120 -3.57 9.26 -1.99
CA MET A 120 -2.17 9.39 -2.43
C MET A 120 -1.81 8.38 -3.52
N THR A 121 -2.30 7.15 -3.42
CA THR A 121 -2.01 6.13 -4.45
C THR A 121 -2.78 6.37 -5.73
N THR A 122 -4.06 6.76 -5.68
CA THR A 122 -4.81 7.12 -6.88
C THR A 122 -4.18 8.30 -7.60
N SER A 123 -3.76 9.35 -6.86
CA SER A 123 -3.06 10.48 -7.47
C SER A 123 -1.76 10.06 -8.16
N MET A 124 -0.90 9.24 -7.53
CA MET A 124 0.31 8.74 -8.22
C MET A 124 0.00 7.86 -9.42
N PHE A 125 -0.92 6.90 -9.31
CA PHE A 125 -1.29 6.05 -10.46
C PHE A 125 -1.83 6.88 -11.63
N MET A 126 -2.62 7.91 -11.38
CA MET A 126 -3.12 8.80 -12.43
C MET A 126 -1.99 9.57 -13.12
N LEU A 127 -0.98 10.05 -12.38
CA LEU A 127 0.21 10.69 -12.97
C LEU A 127 1.02 9.73 -13.84
N LEU A 128 1.19 8.48 -13.38
CA LEU A 128 1.87 7.43 -14.15
C LEU A 128 1.09 7.04 -15.42
N ILE A 129 -0.24 6.95 -15.33
CA ILE A 129 -1.12 6.65 -16.48
C ILE A 129 -1.04 7.77 -17.51
N PHE A 130 -1.15 9.03 -17.08
CA PHE A 130 -1.09 10.19 -17.98
C PHE A 130 0.25 10.28 -18.72
N THR A 131 1.35 9.96 -18.05
CA THR A 131 2.69 10.00 -18.65
C THR A 131 3.12 8.70 -19.30
N SER A 132 2.34 7.62 -19.18
CA SER A 132 2.69 6.25 -19.60
C SER A 132 4.02 5.74 -19.03
N THR A 133 4.39 6.17 -17.82
CA THR A 133 5.69 5.83 -17.21
C THR A 133 5.61 4.59 -16.32
N THR A 134 6.60 3.71 -16.44
CA THR A 134 6.66 2.44 -15.69
C THR A 134 7.98 2.23 -14.95
N SER A 135 9.05 2.90 -15.37
CA SER A 135 10.38 2.86 -14.74
C SER A 135 10.81 4.26 -14.26
N THR A 136 11.70 4.30 -13.27
CA THR A 136 12.30 5.55 -12.77
C THR A 136 12.96 6.36 -13.89
N LEU A 137 13.61 5.70 -14.85
CA LEU A 137 14.21 6.36 -16.02
C LEU A 137 13.15 6.97 -16.95
N SER A 138 12.02 6.29 -17.17
CA SER A 138 10.94 6.89 -17.97
C SER A 138 10.30 8.10 -17.28
N LEU A 139 10.21 8.07 -15.95
CA LEU A 139 9.71 9.17 -15.15
C LEU A 139 10.65 10.38 -15.19
N SER A 140 11.97 10.16 -15.21
CA SER A 140 12.94 11.25 -15.26
C SER A 140 12.86 12.08 -16.54
N LEU A 141 12.32 11.56 -17.64
CA LEU A 141 12.13 12.28 -18.90
C LEU A 141 10.90 13.21 -18.90
N THR A 142 10.04 13.15 -17.87
CA THR A 142 8.79 13.93 -17.82
C THR A 142 9.01 15.43 -17.67
N TRP A 143 10.15 15.87 -17.11
CA TRP A 143 10.46 17.29 -16.93
C TRP A 143 10.43 18.08 -18.24
N ASN A 144 10.90 17.46 -19.33
CA ASN A 144 11.00 18.11 -20.63
C ASN A 144 9.66 18.11 -21.39
N LYS A 145 8.76 17.17 -21.06
CA LYS A 145 7.45 17.05 -21.72
C LYS A 145 6.37 17.84 -21.01
N THR A 146 6.32 17.73 -19.68
CA THR A 146 5.22 18.23 -18.84
C THR A 146 5.76 18.59 -17.45
N PRO A 147 6.35 19.79 -17.28
CA PRO A 147 7.01 20.18 -16.03
C PRO A 147 6.05 20.30 -14.83
N ILE A 148 4.75 20.51 -15.06
CA ILE A 148 3.76 20.54 -13.98
C ILE A 148 3.64 19.16 -13.30
N ILE A 149 3.85 18.07 -14.06
CA ILE A 149 3.76 16.70 -13.54
C ILE A 149 4.94 16.36 -12.64
N THR A 150 6.12 16.96 -12.86
CA THR A 150 7.25 16.72 -11.96
C THR A 150 6.99 17.31 -10.59
N ILE A 151 6.40 18.51 -10.52
CA ILE A 151 6.01 19.15 -9.25
C ILE A 151 4.92 18.35 -8.54
N SER A 152 3.88 17.90 -9.24
CA SER A 152 2.83 17.08 -8.62
C SER A 152 3.35 15.71 -8.15
N SER A 153 4.26 15.09 -8.91
CA SER A 153 4.93 13.84 -8.50
C SER A 153 5.81 14.03 -7.26
N LEU A 154 6.49 15.18 -7.14
CA LEU A 154 7.28 15.53 -5.96
C LEU A 154 6.38 15.63 -4.72
N VAL A 155 5.32 16.44 -4.79
CA VAL A 155 4.41 16.67 -3.66
C VAL A 155 3.75 15.36 -3.20
N THR A 156 3.32 14.52 -4.15
CA THR A 156 2.68 13.23 -3.85
C THR A 156 3.66 12.22 -3.23
N LEU A 157 4.92 12.19 -3.68
CA LEU A 157 5.93 11.31 -3.09
C LEU A 157 6.35 11.76 -1.67
N LEU A 158 6.50 13.07 -1.44
CA LEU A 158 6.86 13.59 -0.11
C LEU A 158 5.75 13.34 0.92
N SER A 159 4.49 13.43 0.51
CA SER A 159 3.34 13.10 1.36
C SER A 159 3.16 11.60 1.59
N LEU A 160 3.43 10.74 0.59
CA LEU A 160 3.55 9.29 0.82
C LEU A 160 4.67 8.95 1.83
N GLY A 161 5.75 9.75 1.85
CA GLY A 161 6.84 9.65 2.81
C GLY A 161 6.50 10.16 4.22
N GLY A 162 5.37 10.84 4.41
CA GLY A 162 4.93 11.32 5.73
C GLY A 162 5.66 12.57 6.23
N LEU A 163 6.13 13.43 5.32
CA LEU A 163 6.71 14.72 5.70
C LEU A 163 5.64 15.72 6.18
N PRO A 164 5.91 16.49 7.26
CA PRO A 164 5.00 17.51 7.78
C PRO A 164 4.88 18.74 6.86
#